data_AF-A0A960VML8-F1
#
_entry.id   AF-A0A960VML8-F1
#
_cell.length_a   1.000
_cell.length_b   1.000
_cell.length_c   1.000
_cell.angle_alpha   90.00
_cell.angle_beta   90.00
_cell.angle_gamma   90.00
#
_symmetry.space_group_name_H-M   'P 1'
#
loop_
_entity.id
_entity.type
_entity.pdbx_description
1 polymer ?
#
loop_
_entity_poly.entity_id
_entity_poly.type
_entity_poly.pdbx_seq_one_letter_code
_entity_poly.pdbx_strand_id
1 'polypeptide(L)'
;MRNVLHIVVSILMWLLFGYYWYVVGRRQIDLASLQSVAVLAGFTLVGIVLTLLWIAHNRKLARRNRRLAAPATPPEAYAADHLGRERAGDDLATLKAAPTVVVRLDDEGRKVCTAATGRGA
;
A
#
# COMPACT_ATOMS: atom_id res chain seq x y z
N MET A 1 -14.97 13.36 -33.88
CA MET A 1 -16.36 12.94 -33.57
C MET A 1 -16.51 12.28 -32.20
N ARG A 2 -15.64 11.31 -31.80
CA ARG A 2 -15.71 10.66 -30.47
C ARG A 2 -15.75 11.61 -29.27
N ASN A 3 -14.90 12.65 -29.27
CA ASN A 3 -14.86 13.61 -28.15
C ASN A 3 -16.14 14.45 -28.06
N VAL A 4 -16.72 14.84 -29.21
CA VAL A 4 -17.99 15.58 -29.25
C VAL A 4 -19.14 14.71 -28.74
N LEU A 5 -19.20 13.44 -29.14
CA LEU A 5 -20.18 12.49 -28.63
C LEU A 5 -20.07 12.32 -27.10
N HIS A 6 -18.86 12.18 -26.57
CA HIS A 6 -18.66 12.10 -25.13
C HIS A 6 -19.12 13.35 -24.40
N ILE A 7 -18.82 14.54 -24.91
CA ILE A 7 -19.27 15.80 -24.31
C ILE A 7 -20.81 15.87 -24.30
N VAL A 8 -21.46 15.55 -25.42
CA VAL A 8 -22.92 15.56 -25.52
C VAL A 8 -23.54 14.55 -24.55
N VAL A 9 -23.02 13.33 -24.48
CA VAL A 9 -23.50 12.30 -23.55
C VAL A 9 -23.29 12.72 -22.09
N SER A 10 -22.14 13.32 -21.78
CA SER A 10 -21.87 13.83 -20.43
C SER A 10 -22.85 14.93 -20.02
N ILE A 11 -23.13 15.87 -20.91
CA ILE A 11 -24.12 16.94 -20.67
C ILE A 11 -25.51 16.32 -20.47
N LEU A 12 -25.91 15.37 -21.33
CA LEU A 12 -27.18 14.66 -21.20
C LEU A 12 -27.29 13.92 -19.86
N MET A 13 -26.24 13.23 -19.43
CA MET A 13 -26.19 12.56 -18.13
C MET A 13 -26.33 13.54 -16.98
N TRP A 14 -25.68 14.71 -17.04
CA TRP A 14 -25.80 15.74 -16.02
C TRP A 14 -27.21 16.35 -15.96
N LEU A 15 -27.82 16.60 -17.11
CA LEU A 15 -29.20 17.07 -17.18
C LEU A 15 -30.18 16.03 -16.62
N LEU A 16 -29.99 14.76 -16.98
CA LEU A 16 -30.80 13.65 -16.48
C LEU A 16 -30.65 13.50 -14.95
N PHE A 17 -29.42 13.59 -14.46
CA PHE A 17 -29.12 13.59 -13.03
C PHE A 17 -29.85 14.73 -12.31
N GLY A 18 -29.73 15.97 -12.80
CA GLY A 18 -30.43 17.13 -12.24
C GLY A 18 -31.95 16.97 -12.27
N TYR A 19 -32.51 16.44 -13.35
CA TYR A 19 -33.94 16.15 -13.48
C TYR A 19 -34.42 15.15 -12.42
N TYR A 20 -33.75 14.01 -12.27
CA TYR A 20 -34.10 13.04 -11.24
C TYR A 20 -33.97 13.62 -9.85
N TRP A 21 -32.98 14.49 -9.63
CA TRP A 21 -32.80 15.14 -8.33
C TRP A 21 -33.91 16.12 -8.00
N TYR A 22 -34.39 16.86 -8.99
CA TYR A 22 -35.61 17.66 -8.87
C TYR A 22 -36.86 16.80 -8.58
N VAL A 23 -37.00 15.65 -9.24
CA VAL A 23 -38.11 14.71 -8.98
C VAL A 23 -38.06 14.16 -7.56
N VAL A 24 -36.88 13.76 -7.09
CA VAL A 24 -36.70 13.29 -5.70
C VAL A 24 -36.99 14.41 -4.71
N GLY A 25 -36.53 15.64 -4.96
CA GLY A 25 -36.78 16.79 -4.09
C GLY A 25 -38.25 17.21 -4.02
N ARG A 26 -39.06 16.92 -5.05
CA ARG A 26 -40.51 17.18 -5.06
C ARG A 26 -41.35 16.01 -4.54
N ARG A 27 -40.79 14.82 -4.35
CA ARG A 27 -41.51 13.73 -3.70
C ARG A 27 -41.69 14.08 -2.23
N GLN A 28 -42.93 13.98 -1.73
CA GLN A 28 -43.19 14.11 -0.31
C GLN A 28 -42.47 12.98 0.42
N ILE A 29 -41.76 13.34 1.50
CA ILE A 29 -41.04 12.38 2.33
C ILE A 29 -42.09 11.55 3.06
N ASP A 30 -42.30 10.34 2.58
CA ASP A 30 -43.16 9.36 3.25
C ASP A 30 -42.42 8.74 4.44
N LEU A 31 -43.18 8.33 5.46
CA LEU A 31 -42.66 7.74 6.69
C LEU A 31 -41.81 6.49 6.39
N ALA A 32 -42.21 5.70 5.40
CA ALA A 32 -41.47 4.52 4.95
C ALA A 32 -40.10 4.87 4.33
N SER A 33 -40.02 6.00 3.61
CA SER A 33 -38.75 6.49 3.05
C SER A 33 -37.82 6.98 4.16
N LEU A 34 -38.36 7.68 5.16
CA LEU A 34 -37.60 8.14 6.33
C LEU A 34 -37.09 6.95 7.17
N GLN A 35 -37.92 5.93 7.38
CA GLN A 35 -37.52 4.70 8.07
C GLN A 35 -36.39 3.99 7.33
N SER A 36 -36.48 3.87 6.01
CA SER A 36 -35.43 3.23 5.19
C SER A 36 -34.10 3.97 5.30
N VAL A 37 -34.13 5.31 5.23
CA VAL A 37 -32.94 6.16 5.42
C VAL A 37 -32.39 6.03 6.84
N ALA A 38 -33.26 6.02 7.86
CA ALA A 38 -32.85 5.89 9.26
C ALA A 38 -32.19 4.52 9.54
N VAL A 39 -32.75 3.44 8.99
CA VAL A 39 -32.16 2.10 9.09
C VAL A 39 -30.80 2.05 8.42
N LEU A 40 -30.68 2.56 7.19
CA LEU A 40 -29.41 2.60 6.47
C LEU A 40 -28.36 3.45 7.20
N ALA A 41 -28.75 4.61 7.71
CA ALA A 41 -27.90 5.47 8.52
C ALA A 41 -27.47 4.77 9.82
N GLY A 42 -28.38 4.05 10.48
CA GLY A 42 -28.09 3.24 11.66
C GLY A 42 -27.06 2.15 11.39
N PHE A 43 -27.24 1.36 10.32
CA PHE A 43 -26.25 0.34 9.92
C PHE A 43 -24.90 0.95 9.59
N THR A 44 -24.89 2.08 8.87
CA THR A 44 -23.66 2.80 8.53
C THR A 44 -22.94 3.27 9.79
N LEU A 45 -23.68 3.84 10.74
CA LEU A 45 -23.13 4.32 12.01
C LEU A 45 -22.56 3.17 12.85
N VAL A 46 -23.28 2.04 12.94
CA VAL A 46 -22.79 0.84 13.62
C VAL A 46 -21.51 0.34 12.98
N GLY A 47 -21.45 0.27 11.65
CA GLY A 47 -20.24 -0.12 10.91
C GLY A 47 -19.05 0.79 11.21
N ILE A 48 -19.25 2.10 11.24
CA ILE A 48 -18.23 3.08 11.59
C ILE A 48 -17.75 2.86 13.03
N VAL A 49 -18.67 2.73 13.99
CA VAL A 49 -18.33 2.53 15.41
C VAL A 49 -17.54 1.24 15.60
N LEU A 50 -17.98 0.12 15.01
CA LEU A 50 -17.26 -1.15 15.07
C LEU A 50 -15.86 -1.04 14.48
N THR A 51 -15.72 -0.35 13.35
CA THR A 51 -14.42 -0.13 12.70
C THR A 51 -13.50 0.70 13.59
N LEU A 52 -14.00 1.77 14.21
CA LEU A 52 -13.22 2.60 15.12
C LEU A 52 -12.81 1.83 16.38
N LEU A 53 -13.72 1.03 16.94
CA LEU A 53 -13.43 0.15 18.08
C LEU A 53 -12.36 -0.89 17.72
N TRP A 54 -12.44 -1.48 16.53
CA TRP A 54 -11.45 -2.42 16.02
C TRP A 54 -10.08 -1.76 15.88
N ILE A 55 -10.00 -0.57 15.28
CA ILE A 55 -8.77 0.21 15.15
C ILE A 55 -8.19 0.53 16.53
N ALA A 56 -9.02 0.99 17.47
CA ALA A 56 -8.60 1.30 18.83
C ALA A 56 -8.07 0.07 19.56
N HIS A 57 -8.73 -1.08 19.40
CA HIS A 57 -8.31 -2.36 19.95
C HIS A 57 -6.94 -2.77 19.40
N ASN A 58 -6.76 -2.78 18.08
CA ASN A 58 -5.51 -3.15 17.44
C ASN A 58 -4.37 -2.20 17.81
N ARG A 59 -4.65 -0.90 17.88
CA ARG A 59 -3.66 0.09 18.33
C ARG A 59 -3.26 -0.13 19.79
N LYS A 60 -4.19 -0.52 20.67
CA LYS A 60 -3.89 -0.89 22.06
C LYS A 60 -3.03 -2.15 22.13
N LEU A 61 -3.35 -3.17 21.34
CA LEU A 61 -2.58 -4.40 21.24
C LEU A 61 -1.17 -4.15 20.71
N ALA A 62 -1.04 -3.38 19.62
CA ALA A 62 0.25 -3.00 19.05
C ALA A 62 1.12 -2.24 20.05
N ARG A 63 0.54 -1.32 20.85
CA ARG A 63 1.27 -0.62 21.92
C ARG A 63 1.74 -1.55 23.04
N ARG A 64 0.95 -2.55 23.41
CA ARG A 64 1.35 -3.58 24.38
C ARG A 64 2.46 -4.48 23.83
N ASN A 65 2.31 -4.94 22.58
CA ASN A 65 3.27 -5.81 21.92
C ASN A 65 4.55 -5.09 21.48
N ARG A 66 4.56 -3.75 21.39
CA ARG A 66 5.78 -2.97 21.10
C ARG A 66 6.90 -3.18 22.14
N ARG A 67 6.56 -3.61 23.36
CA ARG A 67 7.55 -3.95 24.40
C ARG A 67 8.15 -5.35 24.21
N LEU A 68 7.48 -6.21 23.46
CA LEU A 68 7.99 -7.47 22.94
C LEU A 68 8.58 -7.17 21.55
N ALA A 69 9.61 -6.32 21.51
CA ALA A 69 10.34 -6.09 20.28
C ALA A 69 10.74 -7.47 19.74
N ALA A 70 10.38 -7.73 18.47
CA ALA A 70 10.80 -8.94 17.78
C ALA A 70 12.31 -9.12 18.00
N PRO A 71 12.78 -10.35 18.25
CA PRO A 71 14.21 -10.60 18.43
C PRO A 71 14.96 -9.90 17.31
N ALA A 72 16.04 -9.19 17.67
CA ALA A 72 16.91 -8.54 16.70
C ALA A 72 17.15 -9.53 15.57
N THR A 73 16.81 -9.13 14.34
CA THR A 73 16.97 -10.00 13.18
C THR A 73 18.42 -10.49 13.20
N PRO A 74 18.66 -11.82 13.25
CA PRO A 74 20.02 -12.33 13.30
C PRO A 74 20.79 -11.73 12.12
N PRO A 75 22.06 -11.31 12.31
CA PRO A 75 22.85 -10.70 11.26
C PRO A 75 22.77 -11.59 10.03
N GLU A 76 22.34 -11.01 8.92
CA GLU A 76 22.17 -11.71 7.65
C GLU A 76 23.53 -12.32 7.29
N ALA A 77 23.62 -13.66 7.30
CA ALA A 77 24.86 -14.38 7.09
C ALA A 77 25.32 -14.21 5.63
N TYR A 78 26.06 -13.14 5.36
CA TYR A 78 26.62 -12.82 4.04
C TYR A 78 27.98 -13.49 3.79
N ALA A 79 28.20 -14.67 4.37
CA ALA A 79 29.47 -15.39 4.23
C ALA A 79 29.51 -16.26 2.97
N ALA A 80 28.35 -16.81 2.55
CA ALA A 80 28.28 -17.75 1.44
C ALA A 80 27.11 -17.45 0.50
N ASP A 81 27.28 -17.79 -0.77
CA ASP A 81 26.22 -17.79 -1.76
C ASP A 81 25.23 -18.95 -1.54
N HIS A 82 24.06 -18.91 -2.20
CA HIS A 82 23.08 -20.00 -2.19
C HIS A 82 23.63 -21.36 -2.63
N LEU A 83 24.79 -21.37 -3.32
CA LEU A 83 25.53 -22.56 -3.73
C LEU A 83 26.62 -22.99 -2.72
N GLY A 84 26.67 -22.38 -1.54
CA GLY A 84 27.68 -22.67 -0.50
C GLY A 84 29.08 -22.15 -0.81
N ARG A 85 29.26 -21.35 -1.86
CA ARG A 85 30.56 -20.76 -2.20
C ARG A 85 30.84 -19.55 -1.34
N GLU A 86 32.04 -19.48 -0.76
CA GLU A 86 32.49 -18.32 -0.01
C GLU A 86 32.50 -17.08 -0.89
N ARG A 87 32.02 -15.96 -0.34
CA ARG A 87 32.04 -14.66 -0.99
C ARG A 87 33.20 -13.85 -0.43
N ALA A 88 33.99 -13.27 -1.33
CA ALA A 88 35.08 -12.36 -0.98
C ALA A 88 34.71 -10.93 -1.41
N GLY A 89 35.35 -9.93 -0.79
CA GLY A 89 35.14 -8.52 -1.15
C GLY A 89 34.53 -7.68 -0.02
N ASP A 90 33.79 -6.63 -0.41
CA ASP A 90 33.30 -5.62 0.53
C ASP A 90 32.17 -6.16 1.42
N ASP A 91 32.10 -5.64 2.66
CA ASP A 91 31.04 -6.00 3.60
C ASP A 91 29.64 -5.66 3.07
N LEU A 92 28.63 -6.43 3.50
CA LEU A 92 27.25 -6.29 3.05
C LEU A 92 26.71 -4.87 3.32
N ALA A 93 27.12 -4.22 4.40
CA ALA A 93 26.70 -2.85 4.71
C ALA A 93 27.19 -1.86 3.63
N THR A 94 28.43 -2.02 3.17
CA THR A 94 29.03 -1.21 2.10
C THR A 94 28.36 -1.48 0.76
N LEU A 95 28.06 -2.75 0.44
CA LEU A 95 27.35 -3.12 -0.78
C LEU A 95 25.91 -2.61 -0.82
N LYS A 96 25.19 -2.63 0.31
CA LYS A 96 23.82 -2.07 0.42
C LYS A 96 23.81 -0.56 0.26
N ALA A 97 24.88 0.13 0.64
CA ALA A 97 25.01 1.57 0.49
C ALA A 97 25.51 2.01 -0.90
N ALA A 98 26.06 1.08 -1.71
CA ALA A 98 26.64 1.40 -3.00
C ALA A 98 25.56 1.54 -4.10
N PRO A 99 25.66 2.54 -5.00
CA PRO A 99 24.73 2.70 -6.12
C PRO A 99 24.91 1.64 -7.21
N THR A 100 26.07 0.98 -7.26
CA THR A 100 26.36 -0.11 -8.21
C THR A 100 27.33 -1.08 -7.55
N VAL A 101 27.06 -2.38 -7.70
CA VAL A 101 27.90 -3.47 -7.19
C VAL A 101 28.39 -4.30 -8.36
N VAL A 102 29.70 -4.52 -8.43
CA VAL A 102 30.33 -5.36 -9.44
C VAL A 102 30.58 -6.73 -8.84
N VAL A 103 30.05 -7.76 -9.48
CA VAL A 103 30.24 -9.16 -9.08
C VAL A 103 31.14 -9.83 -10.11
N ARG A 104 32.28 -10.33 -9.66
CA ARG A 104 33.22 -11.11 -10.49
C ARG A 104 33.43 -12.49 -9.88
N LEU A 105 33.93 -13.42 -10.70
CA LEU A 105 34.44 -14.70 -10.24
C LEU A 105 35.97 -14.61 -10.25
N ASP A 106 36.62 -15.02 -9.17
CA ASP A 106 38.08 -15.18 -9.15
C ASP A 106 38.51 -16.50 -9.81
N ASP A 107 39.82 -16.68 -9.98
CA ASP A 107 40.41 -17.86 -10.61
C ASP A 107 40.14 -19.16 -9.82
N GLU A 108 39.74 -19.03 -8.55
CA GLU A 108 39.36 -20.10 -7.64
C GLU A 108 37.83 -20.36 -7.64
N GLY A 109 37.07 -19.62 -8.45
CA GLY A 109 35.61 -19.77 -8.60
C GLY A 109 34.76 -19.15 -7.50
N ARG A 110 35.36 -18.33 -6.61
CA ARG A 110 34.67 -17.55 -5.57
C ARG A 110 34.05 -16.29 -6.16
N LYS A 111 32.91 -15.88 -5.60
CA LYS A 111 32.25 -14.64 -6.01
C LYS A 111 32.86 -13.47 -5.25
N VAL A 112 33.50 -12.56 -5.98
CA VAL A 112 34.05 -11.31 -5.46
C VAL A 112 33.06 -10.18 -5.71
N CYS A 113 32.48 -9.63 -4.65
CA CYS A 113 31.54 -8.50 -4.71
C CYS A 113 32.24 -7.22 -4.26
N THR A 114 32.34 -6.23 -5.12
CA THR A 114 32.92 -4.92 -4.78
C THR A 114 31.95 -3.80 -5.09
N ALA A 115 31.89 -2.80 -4.22
CA ALA A 115 31.18 -1.56 -4.47
C ALA A 115 31.89 -0.81 -5.60
N ALA A 116 31.18 -0.50 -6.69
CA ALA A 116 31.75 0.30 -7.76
C ALA A 116 31.86 1.75 -7.29
N THR A 117 33.07 2.16 -6.91
CA THR A 117 33.41 3.58 -6.80
C THR A 117 33.42 4.15 -8.22
N GLY A 118 32.41 4.97 -8.54
CA GLY A 118 32.30 5.58 -9.85
C GLY A 118 33.56 6.33 -10.26
N ARG A 119 34.33 5.73 -11.18
CA ARG A 119 35.19 6.38 -12.18
C ARG A 119 35.66 5.32 -13.19
N GLY A 120 34.84 5.09 -14.20
CA GLY A 120 35.38 4.73 -15.51
C GLY A 120 35.93 6.01 -16.12
N ALA A 121 37.25 6.03 -16.36
CA ALA A 121 37.89 6.85 -17.37
C ALA A 121 38.49 5.90 -18.40
#